data_AF-A0A1M3L2S3-F1
#
_entry.id   AF-A0A1M3L2S3-F1
#
_cell.length_a   1.000
_cell.length_b   1.000
_cell.length_c   1.000
_cell.angle_alpha   90.00
_cell.angle_beta   90.00
_cell.angle_gamma   90.00
#
_symmetry.space_group_name_H-M   'P 1'
#
loop_
_entity.id
_entity.type
_entity.pdbx_description
1 polymer ?
#
loop_
_entity_poly.entity_id
_entity_poly.type
_entity_poly.pdbx_seq_one_letter_code
_entity_poly.pdbx_strand_id
1 'polypeptide(L)'
;MDWVTYKDNNIIWNDQATSAKSTPNGYTYIGNDNALQSHVGMAYNFPETSTEIIGFVAFDEKVGMQAIRVRETSNVQIGVNAQNIKGNISKSNESGKTFTGVSVTVTNKTKFTQVDGDLSSSRRVDVKYGDKTYSRAMQEPPSSPNGDIKEYGTNTTRASIVIPASDINSNKNFSSIKASGSWWVTKPEGRTPVVYHGIAPWPKTFTHSWTFKK
;
A
#
# COMPACT_ATOMS: atom_id res chain seq x y z
N MET A 1 4.55 17.99 21.13
CA MET A 1 5.70 17.12 20.85
C MET A 1 5.66 16.89 19.37
N ASP A 2 6.73 17.27 18.70
CA ASP A 2 6.74 17.45 17.26
C ASP A 2 8.13 17.15 16.70
N TRP A 3 8.19 17.00 15.39
CA TRP A 3 9.45 16.89 14.66
C TRP A 3 10.13 18.25 14.59
N VAL A 4 11.46 18.20 14.68
CA VAL A 4 12.35 19.33 14.47
C VAL A 4 13.54 18.86 13.64
N THR A 5 14.20 19.78 12.94
CA THR A 5 15.55 19.53 12.44
C THR A 5 16.58 20.07 13.42
N TYR A 6 17.62 19.27 13.65
CA TYR A 6 18.88 19.73 14.20
C TYR A 6 19.92 19.79 13.07
N LYS A 7 21.12 20.30 13.35
CA LYS A 7 22.30 20.38 12.45
C LYS A 7 22.27 19.38 11.28
N ASP A 8 22.62 19.88 10.09
CA ASP A 8 22.62 19.10 8.83
C ASP A 8 21.25 18.52 8.45
N ASN A 9 20.16 19.22 8.80
CA ASN A 9 18.78 18.80 8.57
C ASN A 9 18.43 17.42 9.16
N ASN A 10 19.09 17.03 10.25
CA ASN A 10 18.80 15.79 10.94
C ASN A 10 17.43 15.88 11.62
N ILE A 11 16.46 15.10 11.13
CA ILE A 11 15.09 15.07 11.63
C ILE A 11 15.05 14.25 12.93
N ILE A 12 14.62 14.89 14.01
CA ILE A 12 14.48 14.24 15.31
C ILE A 12 13.12 14.56 15.95
N TRP A 13 12.67 13.68 16.82
CA TRP A 13 11.52 13.93 17.69
C TRP A 13 11.96 14.76 18.89
N ASN A 14 11.18 15.79 19.23
CA ASN A 14 11.43 16.59 20.42
C ASN A 14 10.13 16.82 21.23
N ASP A 15 10.10 16.31 22.45
CA ASP A 15 8.93 16.38 23.33
C ASP A 15 8.62 17.81 23.79
N GLN A 16 9.63 18.67 23.86
CA GLN A 16 9.50 20.08 24.26
C GLN A 16 9.00 20.96 23.11
N ALA A 17 9.18 20.53 21.87
CA ALA A 17 8.66 21.24 20.70
C ALA A 17 7.15 20.96 20.56
N THR A 18 6.33 22.00 20.69
CA THR A 18 4.88 21.96 20.44
C THR A 18 4.42 23.00 19.41
N SER A 19 5.33 23.90 19.05
CA SER A 19 5.14 25.02 18.14
C SER A 19 6.50 25.62 17.79
N ALA A 20 6.55 26.49 16.80
CA ALA A 20 7.77 27.24 16.49
C ALA A 20 8.29 28.07 17.69
N LYS A 21 7.39 28.57 18.56
CA LYS A 21 7.75 29.40 19.73
C LYS A 21 8.35 28.58 20.89
N SER A 22 7.89 27.34 21.07
CA SER A 22 8.37 26.43 22.12
C SER A 22 9.56 25.58 21.66
N THR A 23 9.98 25.71 20.40
CA THR A 23 11.12 24.98 19.86
C THR A 23 12.41 25.49 20.50
N PRO A 24 13.22 24.61 21.11
CA PRO A 24 14.47 25.04 21.75
C PRO A 24 15.46 25.68 20.78
N ASN A 25 16.31 26.58 21.28
CA ASN A 25 17.35 27.22 20.48
C ASN A 25 18.29 26.19 19.84
N GLY A 26 18.63 26.41 18.57
CA GLY A 26 19.48 25.50 17.78
C GLY A 26 18.71 24.43 17.02
N TYR A 27 17.39 24.37 17.15
CA TYR A 27 16.50 23.53 16.33
C TYR A 27 15.63 24.38 15.41
N THR A 28 15.20 23.80 14.30
CA THR A 28 14.17 24.38 13.43
C THR A 28 12.91 23.54 13.52
N TYR A 29 11.79 24.20 13.76
CA TYR A 29 10.49 23.53 13.92
C TYR A 29 9.99 22.97 12.59
N ILE A 30 9.53 21.71 12.60
CA ILE A 30 8.80 21.11 11.48
C ILE A 30 7.31 20.99 11.85
N GLY A 31 7.00 20.34 12.98
CA GLY A 31 5.65 20.05 13.42
C GLY A 31 5.30 18.56 13.42
N ASN A 32 4.02 18.24 13.25
CA ASN A 32 3.52 16.87 13.34
C ASN A 32 3.92 16.01 12.12
N ASP A 33 3.46 14.76 12.08
CA ASP A 33 3.77 13.81 11.00
C ASP A 33 3.38 14.32 9.60
N ASN A 34 2.26 15.04 9.45
CA ASN A 34 1.84 15.62 8.17
C ASN A 34 2.77 16.76 7.73
N ALA A 35 3.18 17.60 8.69
CA ALA A 35 4.15 18.66 8.44
C ALA A 35 5.52 18.06 8.06
N LEU A 36 5.95 16.98 8.72
CA LEU A 36 7.16 16.25 8.37
C LEU A 36 7.08 15.64 6.97
N GLN A 37 5.97 15.01 6.62
CA GLN A 37 5.76 14.46 5.29
C GLN A 37 5.88 15.54 4.20
N SER A 38 5.37 16.74 4.47
CA SER A 38 5.51 17.90 3.59
C SER A 38 6.95 18.41 3.54
N HIS A 39 7.61 18.48 4.70
CA HIS A 39 9.01 18.91 4.83
C HIS A 39 9.97 18.02 4.02
N VAL A 40 9.74 16.70 3.99
CA VAL A 40 10.53 15.77 3.17
C VAL A 40 10.06 15.66 1.71
N GLY A 41 9.11 16.49 1.28
CA GLY A 41 8.63 16.52 -0.11
C GLY A 41 7.79 15.29 -0.51
N MET A 42 7.13 14.63 0.44
CA MET A 42 6.38 13.39 0.25
C MET A 42 4.88 13.51 0.54
N ALA A 43 4.36 14.73 0.65
CA ALA A 43 2.94 14.99 0.85
C ALA A 43 2.16 14.86 -0.47
N TYR A 44 1.87 13.63 -0.87
CA TYR A 44 1.08 13.32 -2.05
C TYR A 44 -0.24 12.66 -1.68
N ASN A 45 -1.30 13.08 -2.38
CA ASN A 45 -2.60 12.43 -2.34
C ASN A 45 -2.90 11.86 -3.71
N PHE A 46 -3.34 10.60 -3.73
CA PHE A 46 -3.68 9.90 -4.96
C PHE A 46 -5.16 9.58 -5.01
N PRO A 47 -5.82 9.80 -6.15
CA PRO A 47 -7.16 9.29 -6.34
C PRO A 47 -7.12 7.75 -6.33
N GLU A 48 -8.20 7.17 -5.82
CA GLU A 48 -8.45 5.75 -6.01
C GLU A 48 -8.51 5.41 -7.51
N THR A 49 -7.95 4.26 -7.88
CA THR A 49 -7.99 3.76 -9.26
C THR A 49 -8.76 2.46 -9.29
N SER A 50 -9.58 2.26 -10.32
CA SER A 50 -10.42 1.08 -10.47
C SER A 50 -10.37 0.57 -11.90
N THR A 51 -10.33 -0.75 -12.05
CA THR A 51 -10.45 -1.45 -13.34
C THR A 51 -11.48 -2.55 -13.21
N GLU A 52 -12.41 -2.61 -14.18
CA GLU A 52 -13.31 -3.76 -14.33
C GLU A 52 -12.71 -4.70 -15.38
N ILE A 53 -12.58 -5.97 -15.00
CA ILE A 53 -12.03 -7.03 -15.82
C ILE A 53 -13.09 -8.10 -15.98
N ILE A 54 -13.32 -8.51 -17.22
CA ILE A 54 -14.25 -9.60 -17.53
C ILE A 54 -13.43 -10.84 -17.88
N GLY A 55 -13.63 -11.90 -17.10
CA GLY A 55 -13.17 -13.25 -17.40
C GLY A 55 -14.35 -14.17 -17.69
N PHE A 56 -14.06 -15.44 -17.97
CA PHE A 56 -15.08 -16.45 -18.22
C PHE A 56 -14.76 -17.71 -17.42
N VAL A 57 -15.80 -18.38 -16.94
CA VAL A 57 -15.72 -19.71 -16.34
C VAL A 57 -16.63 -20.64 -17.11
N ALA A 58 -16.11 -21.83 -17.43
CA ALA A 58 -16.90 -22.91 -17.99
C ALA A 58 -17.67 -23.61 -16.86
N PHE A 59 -18.97 -23.76 -17.04
CA PHE A 59 -19.86 -24.53 -16.18
C PHE A 59 -20.15 -25.88 -16.80
N ASP A 60 -20.97 -26.69 -16.14
CA ASP A 60 -21.50 -27.94 -16.67
C ASP A 60 -21.99 -27.80 -18.13
N GLU A 61 -21.99 -28.91 -18.87
CA GLU A 61 -22.30 -28.95 -20.30
C GLU A 61 -23.69 -28.37 -20.64
N LYS A 62 -24.60 -28.28 -19.66
CA LYS A 62 -25.94 -27.71 -19.83
C LYS A 62 -25.98 -26.20 -19.64
N VAL A 63 -25.04 -25.62 -18.89
CA VAL A 63 -24.96 -24.19 -18.56
C VAL A 63 -23.98 -23.45 -19.49
N GLY A 64 -22.94 -24.10 -20.00
CA GLY A 64 -21.97 -23.49 -20.92
C GLY A 64 -21.01 -22.50 -20.22
N MET A 65 -20.54 -21.48 -20.93
CA MET A 65 -19.63 -20.47 -20.38
C MET A 65 -20.38 -19.29 -19.77
N GLN A 66 -20.03 -18.87 -18.55
CA GLN A 66 -20.51 -17.60 -17.97
C GLN A 66 -19.38 -16.61 -17.77
N ALA A 67 -19.71 -15.32 -17.91
CA ALA A 67 -18.78 -14.23 -17.65
C ALA A 67 -18.67 -13.96 -16.14
N ILE A 68 -17.44 -13.89 -15.63
CA ILE A 68 -17.15 -13.37 -14.29
C ILE A 68 -16.68 -11.93 -14.45
N ARG A 69 -17.31 -11.01 -13.73
CA ARG A 69 -16.80 -9.64 -13.61
C ARG A 69 -16.01 -9.51 -12.34
N VAL A 70 -14.77 -9.07 -12.47
CA VAL A 70 -13.87 -8.74 -11.35
C VAL A 70 -13.58 -7.26 -11.41
N ARG A 71 -13.98 -6.53 -10.38
CA ARG A 71 -13.60 -5.15 -10.16
C ARG A 71 -12.41 -5.11 -9.21
N GLU A 72 -11.30 -4.59 -9.69
CA GLU A 72 -10.12 -4.31 -8.88
C GLU A 72 -10.08 -2.83 -8.58
N THR A 73 -10.00 -2.48 -7.30
CA THR A 73 -9.90 -1.11 -6.81
C THR A 73 -8.64 -0.98 -5.99
N SER A 74 -7.83 0.05 -6.24
CA SER A 74 -6.60 0.31 -5.51
C SER A 74 -6.52 1.72 -4.96
N ASN A 75 -6.05 1.81 -3.71
CA ASN A 75 -5.79 3.07 -3.03
C ASN A 75 -4.34 3.11 -2.53
N VAL A 76 -3.75 4.31 -2.52
CA VAL A 76 -2.40 4.58 -2.02
C VAL A 76 -2.49 5.57 -0.86
N GLN A 77 -1.80 5.26 0.23
CA GLN A 77 -1.58 6.15 1.36
C GLN A 77 -0.08 6.27 1.63
N ILE A 78 0.40 7.50 1.75
CA ILE A 78 1.78 7.80 2.11
C ILE A 78 1.76 8.45 3.49
N GLY A 79 2.64 8.01 4.39
CA GLY A 79 2.73 8.56 5.74
C GLY A 79 4.09 8.35 6.37
N VAL A 80 4.41 9.18 7.36
CA VAL A 80 5.65 9.07 8.14
C VAL A 80 5.76 7.70 8.79
N ASN A 81 6.94 7.08 8.69
CA ASN A 81 7.28 5.87 9.41
C ASN A 81 8.20 6.21 10.58
N ALA A 82 7.68 6.09 11.80
CA ALA A 82 8.42 6.32 13.03
C ALA A 82 8.39 5.07 13.92
N GLN A 83 9.48 4.83 14.64
CA GLN A 83 9.62 3.71 15.56
C GLN A 83 10.16 4.18 16.90
N ASN A 84 9.80 3.48 17.97
CA ASN A 84 10.35 3.73 19.30
C ASN A 84 11.61 2.89 19.48
N ILE A 85 12.77 3.55 19.51
CA ILE A 85 14.08 2.91 19.64
C ILE A 85 14.63 3.24 21.03
N LYS A 86 14.76 2.22 21.89
CA LYS A 86 15.21 2.39 23.29
C LYS A 86 16.53 3.16 23.41
N GLY A 87 17.46 2.96 22.48
CA GLY A 87 18.75 3.65 22.46
C GLY A 87 18.67 5.17 22.22
N ASN A 88 17.52 5.67 21.75
CA ASN A 88 17.29 7.09 21.46
C ASN A 88 16.47 7.80 22.55
N ILE A 89 16.17 7.12 23.66
CA ILE A 89 15.48 7.73 24.79
C ILE A 89 16.37 8.81 25.41
N SER A 90 15.82 10.01 25.59
CA SER A 90 16.52 11.13 26.21
C SER A 90 15.54 12.07 26.92
N LYS A 91 16.05 13.11 27.60
CA LYS A 91 15.22 14.11 28.30
C LYS A 91 14.26 14.87 27.37
N SER A 92 14.56 14.92 26.07
CA SER A 92 13.72 15.57 25.06
C SER A 92 13.08 14.58 24.09
N ASN A 93 13.20 13.28 24.35
CA ASN A 93 12.59 12.21 23.56
C ASN A 93 12.38 10.98 24.46
N GLU A 94 11.41 11.05 25.37
CA GLU A 94 11.16 10.03 26.39
C GLU A 94 10.73 8.69 25.78
N SER A 95 10.06 8.73 24.63
CA SER A 95 9.61 7.54 23.91
C SER A 95 10.68 6.89 23.02
N GLY A 96 11.81 7.57 22.78
CA GLY A 96 12.79 7.16 21.79
C GLY A 96 12.24 7.17 20.35
N LYS A 97 11.19 7.97 20.08
CA LYS A 97 10.57 8.07 18.77
C LYS A 97 11.58 8.56 17.75
N THR A 98 11.75 7.79 16.69
CA THR A 98 12.79 7.99 15.68
C THR A 98 12.17 7.94 14.31
N PHE A 99 12.46 8.94 13.48
CA PHE A 99 12.07 8.92 12.07
C PHE A 99 12.90 7.87 11.33
N THR A 100 12.24 6.87 10.78
CA THR A 100 12.90 5.76 10.06
C THR A 100 12.67 5.81 8.57
N GLY A 101 11.78 6.70 8.10
CA GLY A 101 11.51 6.90 6.68
C GLY A 101 10.04 7.23 6.42
N VAL A 102 9.61 7.00 5.19
CA VAL A 102 8.22 7.20 4.77
C VAL A 102 7.64 5.88 4.29
N SER A 103 6.47 5.55 4.81
CA SER A 103 5.70 4.38 4.41
C SER A 103 4.81 4.70 3.22
N VAL A 104 4.79 3.81 2.24
CA VAL A 104 3.85 3.78 1.13
C VAL A 104 3.01 2.54 1.30
N THR A 105 1.75 2.74 1.69
CA THR A 105 0.76 1.68 1.82
C THR A 105 -0.12 1.67 0.59
N VAL A 106 -0.28 0.49 -0.01
CA VAL A 106 -1.26 0.26 -1.06
C VAL A 106 -2.24 -0.80 -0.60
N THR A 107 -3.53 -0.50 -0.78
CA THR A 107 -4.63 -1.42 -0.48
C THR A 107 -5.37 -1.71 -1.77
N ASN A 108 -5.53 -3.00 -2.08
CA ASN A 108 -6.35 -3.48 -3.19
C ASN A 108 -7.59 -4.17 -2.66
N LYS A 109 -8.74 -3.76 -3.17
CA LYS A 109 -10.03 -4.41 -2.95
C LYS A 109 -10.47 -5.03 -4.27
N THR A 110 -10.68 -6.33 -4.26
CA THR A 110 -11.17 -7.12 -5.38
C THR A 110 -12.60 -7.51 -5.10
N LYS A 111 -13.53 -7.16 -5.97
CA LYS A 111 -14.93 -7.59 -5.90
C LYS A 111 -15.27 -8.40 -7.13
N PHE A 112 -15.89 -9.56 -6.98
CA PHE A 112 -16.26 -10.41 -8.11
C PHE A 112 -17.73 -10.83 -8.05
N THR A 113 -18.36 -10.99 -9.22
CA THR A 113 -19.71 -11.54 -9.33
C THR A 113 -19.70 -12.99 -8.90
N GLN A 114 -20.58 -13.38 -7.98
CA GLN A 114 -20.74 -14.76 -7.54
C GLN A 114 -21.09 -15.66 -8.71
N VAL A 115 -20.13 -16.47 -9.10
CA VAL A 115 -20.25 -17.62 -9.96
C VAL A 115 -19.36 -18.64 -9.28
N ASP A 116 -19.91 -19.81 -8.94
CA ASP A 116 -19.25 -20.82 -8.09
C ASP A 116 -17.79 -21.02 -8.52
N GLY A 117 -16.85 -20.54 -7.68
CA GLY A 117 -15.46 -20.36 -8.08
C GLY A 117 -14.60 -19.68 -7.02
N ASP A 118 -13.55 -20.35 -6.56
CA ASP A 118 -12.48 -19.68 -5.79
C ASP A 118 -11.58 -18.87 -6.73
N LEU A 119 -11.29 -17.62 -6.36
CA LEU A 119 -10.33 -16.76 -7.07
C LEU A 119 -8.98 -16.80 -6.36
N SER A 120 -7.97 -17.37 -7.00
CA SER A 120 -6.59 -17.18 -6.55
C SER A 120 -6.00 -15.95 -7.23
N SER A 121 -5.17 -15.23 -6.49
CA SER A 121 -4.57 -14.00 -6.97
C SER A 121 -3.15 -13.83 -6.47
N SER A 122 -2.29 -13.32 -7.35
CA SER A 122 -0.95 -12.88 -7.00
C SER A 122 -0.87 -11.38 -7.22
N ARG A 123 -0.36 -10.63 -6.23
CA ARG A 123 -0.34 -9.17 -6.27
C ARG A 123 0.97 -8.65 -5.70
N ARG A 124 1.49 -7.58 -6.30
CA ARG A 124 2.73 -6.91 -5.90
C ARG A 124 2.59 -5.40 -6.08
N VAL A 125 3.32 -4.67 -5.25
CA VAL A 125 3.50 -3.24 -5.34
C VAL A 125 4.96 -2.92 -5.59
N ASP A 126 5.21 -2.00 -6.51
CA ASP A 126 6.51 -1.42 -6.81
C ASP A 126 6.45 0.10 -6.60
N VAL A 127 7.40 0.64 -5.84
CA VAL A 127 7.55 2.06 -5.53
C VAL A 127 8.90 2.51 -6.05
N LYS A 128 8.92 3.45 -6.99
CA LYS A 128 10.15 4.04 -7.52
C LYS A 128 10.41 5.38 -6.84
N TYR A 129 11.56 5.50 -6.18
CA TYR A 129 12.01 6.72 -5.51
C TYR A 129 13.50 6.95 -5.77
N GLY A 130 13.83 8.10 -6.38
CA GLY A 130 15.14 8.30 -7.00
C GLY A 130 15.44 7.17 -8.00
N ASP A 131 16.64 6.60 -7.91
CA ASP A 131 17.07 5.49 -8.78
C ASP A 131 16.72 4.10 -8.23
N LYS A 132 16.03 4.03 -7.07
CA LYS A 132 15.70 2.77 -6.40
C LYS A 132 14.27 2.35 -6.66
N THR A 133 14.06 1.04 -6.78
CA THR A 133 12.74 0.42 -6.79
C THR A 133 12.59 -0.44 -5.54
N TYR A 134 11.57 -0.13 -4.73
CA TYR A 134 11.19 -0.90 -3.55
C TYR A 134 9.96 -1.72 -3.89
N SER A 135 9.95 -2.99 -3.53
CA SER A 135 8.94 -3.92 -3.98
C SER A 135 8.46 -4.82 -2.86
N ARG A 136 7.16 -5.12 -2.85
CA ARG A 136 6.58 -6.05 -1.87
C ARG A 136 5.37 -6.77 -2.42
N ALA A 137 5.27 -8.08 -2.15
CA ALA A 137 4.06 -8.84 -2.40
C ALA A 137 2.93 -8.34 -1.49
N MET A 138 1.72 -8.26 -2.01
CA MET A 138 0.54 -7.91 -1.20
C MET A 138 0.04 -9.16 -0.48
N GLN A 139 -0.43 -8.98 0.74
CA GLN A 139 -0.97 -10.04 1.58
C GLN A 139 -2.33 -9.62 2.10
N GLU A 140 -3.19 -10.59 2.43
CA GLU A 140 -4.39 -10.27 3.19
C GLU A 140 -3.98 -9.64 4.53
N PRO A 141 -4.64 -8.56 4.96
CA PRO A 141 -4.41 -8.04 6.30
C PRO A 141 -4.71 -9.14 7.33
N PRO A 142 -3.95 -9.19 8.44
CA PRO A 142 -4.22 -10.15 9.50
C PRO A 142 -5.67 -10.01 9.94
N SER A 143 -6.36 -11.14 10.11
CA SER A 143 -7.72 -11.17 10.62
C SER A 143 -7.77 -10.44 11.96
N SER A 144 -8.59 -9.39 12.07
CA SER A 144 -8.84 -8.73 13.35
C SER A 144 -9.36 -9.75 14.37
N PRO A 145 -8.89 -9.72 15.64
CA PRO A 145 -9.40 -10.58 16.71
C PRO A 145 -10.91 -10.44 16.92
N ASN A 146 -11.48 -9.32 16.50
CA ASN A 146 -12.90 -9.00 16.61
C ASN A 146 -13.73 -9.40 15.38
N GLY A 147 -13.12 -10.08 14.39
CA GLY A 147 -13.76 -10.46 13.15
C GLY A 147 -14.02 -9.26 12.25
N ASP A 148 -13.24 -9.11 11.17
CA ASP A 148 -13.57 -8.12 10.16
C ASP A 148 -14.81 -8.59 9.37
N ILE A 149 -15.87 -7.79 9.37
CA ILE A 149 -17.01 -8.01 8.48
C ILE A 149 -16.50 -7.85 7.05
N LYS A 150 -16.22 -8.96 6.38
CA LYS A 150 -15.86 -8.98 4.96
C LYS A 150 -17.14 -8.89 4.14
N GLU A 151 -17.25 -7.85 3.30
CA GLU A 151 -18.30 -7.79 2.27
C GLU A 151 -18.21 -9.08 1.43
N TYR A 152 -19.33 -9.77 1.28
CA TYR A 152 -19.37 -11.02 0.52
C TYR A 152 -18.81 -10.83 -0.90
N GLY A 153 -18.02 -11.79 -1.40
CA GLY A 153 -17.43 -11.74 -2.74
C GLY A 153 -16.31 -10.70 -2.89
N THR A 154 -15.71 -10.29 -1.76
CA THR A 154 -14.60 -9.33 -1.73
C THR A 154 -13.34 -9.94 -1.12
N ASN A 155 -12.20 -9.72 -1.77
CA ASN A 155 -10.87 -9.93 -1.19
C ASN A 155 -10.16 -8.58 -1.01
N THR A 156 -9.55 -8.35 0.16
CA THR A 156 -8.72 -7.18 0.41
C THR A 156 -7.28 -7.62 0.65
N THR A 157 -6.35 -7.04 -0.10
CA THR A 157 -4.91 -7.24 0.11
C THR A 157 -4.22 -5.91 0.34
N ARG A 158 -3.12 -5.93 1.09
CA ARG A 158 -2.36 -4.74 1.45
C ARG A 158 -0.86 -5.03 1.32
N ALA A 159 -0.11 -4.04 0.88
CA ALA A 159 1.34 -4.00 1.06
C ALA A 159 1.74 -2.64 1.64
N SER A 160 2.73 -2.65 2.53
CA SER A 160 3.36 -1.43 3.04
C SER A 160 4.85 -1.50 2.79
N ILE A 161 5.40 -0.49 2.13
CA ILE A 161 6.81 -0.39 1.76
C ILE A 161 7.38 0.83 2.46
N VAL A 162 8.51 0.68 3.15
CA VAL A 162 9.20 1.79 3.79
C VAL A 162 10.35 2.23 2.89
N ILE A 163 10.35 3.50 2.49
CA ILE A 163 11.53 4.17 1.95
C ILE A 163 12.35 4.64 3.16
N PRO A 164 13.55 4.08 3.40
CA PRO A 164 14.35 4.41 4.57
C PRO A 164 14.72 5.90 4.61
N ALA A 165 14.81 6.49 5.79
CA ALA A 165 15.21 7.88 5.97
C ALA A 165 16.56 8.20 5.30
N SER A 166 17.50 7.26 5.28
CA SER A 166 18.81 7.42 4.62
C SER A 166 18.73 7.57 3.09
N ASP A 167 17.64 7.12 2.47
CA ASP A 167 17.42 7.27 1.04
C ASP A 167 16.73 8.58 0.68
N ILE A 168 16.08 9.25 1.65
CA ILE A 168 15.31 10.49 1.48
C ILE A 168 16.26 11.69 1.45
N ASN A 169 16.24 12.43 0.35
CA ASN A 169 16.95 13.70 0.23
C ASN A 169 16.29 14.61 -0.82
N SER A 170 16.66 15.88 -0.82
CA SER A 170 16.08 16.92 -1.67
C SER A 170 16.24 16.69 -3.18
N ASN A 171 17.20 15.87 -3.60
CA ASN A 171 17.47 15.59 -5.02
C ASN A 171 16.69 14.39 -5.55
N LYS A 172 16.01 13.62 -4.68
CA LYS A 172 15.26 12.43 -5.05
C LYS A 172 13.77 12.67 -4.88
N ASN A 173 13.01 12.18 -5.86
CA ASN A 173 11.55 12.28 -5.87
C ASN A 173 10.96 10.92 -6.17
N PHE A 174 9.69 10.77 -5.84
CA PHE A 174 8.92 9.66 -6.34
C PHE A 174 8.76 9.77 -7.86
N SER A 175 8.95 8.66 -8.55
CA SER A 175 8.70 8.57 -10.00
C SER A 175 7.38 7.88 -10.30
N SER A 176 7.10 6.78 -9.59
CA SER A 176 5.86 6.02 -9.79
C SER A 176 5.57 5.08 -8.63
N ILE A 177 4.30 4.87 -8.35
CA ILE A 177 3.81 3.72 -7.58
C ILE A 177 3.02 2.84 -8.55
N LYS A 178 3.29 1.54 -8.56
CA LYS A 178 2.60 0.57 -9.41
C LYS A 178 2.08 -0.57 -8.57
N ALA A 179 0.77 -0.81 -8.62
CA ALA A 179 0.14 -2.01 -8.11
C ALA A 179 -0.23 -2.90 -9.29
N SER A 180 0.21 -4.15 -9.27
CA SER A 180 -0.09 -5.10 -10.33
C SER A 180 -0.37 -6.46 -9.77
N GLY A 181 -1.18 -7.23 -10.49
CA GLY A 181 -1.46 -8.59 -10.13
C GLY A 181 -2.12 -9.35 -11.24
N SER A 182 -2.29 -10.63 -10.98
CA SER A 182 -3.05 -11.55 -11.79
C SER A 182 -4.05 -12.29 -10.92
N TRP A 183 -5.14 -12.71 -11.53
CA TRP A 183 -6.07 -13.63 -10.93
C TRP A 183 -6.41 -14.76 -11.89
N TRP A 184 -6.70 -15.92 -11.32
CA TRP A 184 -7.21 -17.10 -12.01
C TRP A 184 -8.19 -17.82 -11.11
N VAL A 185 -9.09 -18.59 -11.71
CA VAL A 185 -10.12 -19.35 -11.00
C VAL A 185 -9.55 -20.72 -10.62
N THR A 186 -9.55 -21.07 -9.32
CA THR A 186 -8.86 -22.25 -8.78
C THR A 186 -9.75 -23.44 -8.44
N LYS A 187 -11.03 -23.25 -8.11
CA LYS A 187 -11.93 -24.36 -7.73
C LYS A 187 -13.38 -24.12 -8.14
N PRO A 188 -13.98 -24.97 -8.98
CA PRO A 188 -15.43 -25.05 -9.18
C PRO A 188 -16.04 -26.14 -8.28
N GLU A 189 -15.73 -26.18 -6.98
CA GLU A 189 -16.23 -27.26 -6.13
C GLU A 189 -17.72 -27.07 -5.80
N GLY A 190 -18.53 -27.70 -6.65
CA GLY A 190 -19.98 -27.73 -6.64
C GLY A 190 -20.57 -28.27 -7.95
N ARG A 191 -19.84 -28.18 -9.08
CA ARG A 191 -20.25 -28.73 -10.38
C ARG A 191 -19.04 -29.24 -11.17
N THR A 192 -19.19 -30.42 -11.74
CA THR A 192 -18.18 -31.22 -12.44
C THR A 192 -17.35 -30.38 -13.44
N PRO A 193 -16.01 -30.54 -13.52
CA PRO A 193 -15.21 -29.87 -14.54
C PRO A 193 -15.70 -30.27 -15.93
N VAL A 194 -16.10 -29.30 -16.76
CA VAL A 194 -16.27 -29.57 -18.19
C VAL A 194 -14.91 -29.62 -18.84
N VAL A 195 -14.62 -30.80 -19.39
CA VAL A 195 -13.46 -31.06 -20.22
C VAL A 195 -13.72 -30.41 -21.60
N TYR A 196 -13.59 -29.09 -21.70
CA TYR A 196 -13.49 -28.43 -23.01
C TYR A 196 -12.02 -28.35 -23.40
N HIS A 197 -11.56 -29.32 -24.20
CA HIS A 197 -10.23 -29.36 -24.76
C HIS A 197 -10.06 -28.20 -25.77
N GLY A 198 -9.51 -27.06 -25.32
CA GLY A 198 -9.11 -25.98 -26.23
C GLY A 198 -8.87 -24.62 -25.61
N ILE A 199 -9.39 -24.34 -24.40
CA ILE A 199 -9.25 -23.02 -23.76
C ILE A 199 -8.65 -23.22 -22.37
N ALA A 200 -7.32 -23.20 -22.27
CA ALA A 200 -6.66 -23.08 -20.98
C ALA A 200 -7.14 -21.78 -20.29
N PRO A 201 -7.38 -21.73 -18.97
CA PRO A 201 -7.70 -20.47 -18.30
C PRO A 201 -6.47 -19.53 -18.36
N TRP A 202 -6.60 -18.43 -19.10
CA TRP A 202 -5.54 -17.41 -19.15
C TRP A 202 -5.69 -16.50 -17.93
N PRO A 203 -4.62 -16.28 -17.14
CA PRO A 203 -4.67 -15.36 -16.02
C PRO A 203 -5.01 -13.96 -16.53
N LYS A 204 -6.01 -13.34 -15.93
CA LYS A 204 -6.31 -11.94 -16.22
C LYS A 204 -5.48 -11.06 -15.30
N THR A 205 -4.92 -9.99 -15.87
CA THR A 205 -3.99 -9.11 -15.16
C THR A 205 -4.56 -7.71 -15.02
N PHE A 206 -4.17 -7.03 -13.95
CA PHE A 206 -4.42 -5.60 -13.79
C PHE A 206 -3.11 -4.86 -13.50
N THR A 207 -3.10 -3.57 -13.82
CA THR A 207 -2.03 -2.66 -13.42
C THR A 207 -2.66 -1.30 -13.13
N HIS A 208 -2.49 -0.82 -11.89
CA HIS A 208 -2.78 0.55 -11.51
C HIS A 208 -1.45 1.27 -11.28
N SER A 209 -1.32 2.46 -11.85
CA SER A 209 -0.07 3.24 -11.79
C SER A 209 -0.39 4.67 -11.41
N TRP A 210 0.28 5.17 -10.38
CA TRP A 210 0.23 6.55 -9.95
C TRP A 210 1.55 7.20 -10.30
N THR A 211 1.46 8.30 -11.04
CA THR A 211 2.61 9.14 -11.39
C THR A 211 2.54 10.43 -10.59
N PHE A 212 3.71 10.95 -10.25
CA PHE A 212 3.83 12.14 -9.43
C PHE A 212 3.93 13.32 -10.41
N LYS A 213 2.83 14.05 -10.58
CA LYS A 213 2.86 15.31 -11.32
C LYS A 213 3.55 16.35 -10.43
N LYS A 214 4.58 17.00 -10.98
CA LYS A 214 5.22 18.17 -10.37
C LYS A 214 4.27 19.35 -10.37
#